data_AF-A0A9P8BCP4-F1
#
_entry.id   AF-A0A9P8BCP4-F1
#
_cell.length_a   1.000
_cell.length_b   1.000
_cell.length_c   1.000
_cell.angle_alpha   90.00
_cell.angle_beta   90.00
_cell.angle_gamma   90.00
#
_symmetry.space_group_name_H-M   'P 1'
#
loop_
_entity.id
_entity.type
_entity.pdbx_description
1 polymer ?
#
loop_
_entity_poly.entity_id
_entity_poly.type
_entity_poly.pdbx_seq_one_letter_code
_entity_poly.pdbx_strand_id
1 'polypeptide(L)'
;MAHSLTPECTPLKLAYDSCFNAWFEGYLQPIASSGQGPFSMEEKLAQNRAKAEDYEARCGKIWQSYRTCVQKAVKGSGLTKMIREAQEEHPLATPPGSPTGSQTSSSTSSSFSSSSSSSSSILTSSS
;
A
#
# COMPACT_ATOMS: atom_id res chain seq x y z
N MET A 1 -12.12 -17.67 3.24
CA MET A 1 -12.48 -16.25 3.28
C MET A 1 -12.10 -15.68 4.64
N ALA A 2 -11.71 -14.41 4.72
CA ALA A 2 -11.25 -13.81 5.97
C ALA A 2 -12.42 -13.28 6.82
N HIS A 3 -12.26 -13.31 8.14
CA HIS A 3 -13.18 -12.67 9.08
C HIS A 3 -12.99 -11.14 9.10
N SER A 4 -14.02 -10.41 9.54
CA SER A 4 -13.92 -8.95 9.75
C SER A 4 -13.34 -8.62 11.13
N LEU A 5 -13.05 -7.34 11.38
CA LEU A 5 -12.54 -6.83 12.67
C LEU A 5 -13.49 -7.17 13.83
N THR A 6 -14.79 -7.15 13.57
CA THR A 6 -15.82 -7.60 14.50
C THR A 6 -16.67 -8.71 13.86
N PRO A 7 -17.16 -9.70 14.65
CA PRO A 7 -17.92 -10.83 14.11
C PRO A 7 -19.21 -10.38 13.43
N GLU A 8 -19.84 -9.31 13.92
CA GLU A 8 -21.05 -8.69 13.38
C GLU A 8 -20.90 -8.22 11.91
N CYS A 9 -19.71 -7.78 11.51
CA CYS A 9 -19.45 -7.33 10.13
C CYS A 9 -19.04 -8.46 9.19
N THR A 10 -18.78 -9.66 9.69
CA THR A 10 -18.32 -10.81 8.89
C THR A 10 -19.31 -11.22 7.79
N PRO A 11 -20.63 -11.40 8.02
CA PRO A 11 -21.55 -11.77 6.94
C PRO A 11 -21.61 -10.72 5.82
N LEU A 12 -21.54 -9.43 6.18
CA LEU A 12 -21.50 -8.32 5.22
C LEU A 12 -20.20 -8.34 4.40
N LYS A 13 -19.07 -8.66 5.04
CA LYS A 13 -17.78 -8.84 4.37
C LYS A 13 -17.83 -9.97 3.34
N LEU A 14 -18.37 -11.13 3.70
CA LEU A 14 -18.44 -12.28 2.80
C LEU A 14 -19.29 -11.99 1.56
N ALA A 15 -20.44 -11.32 1.76
CA ALA A 15 -21.28 -10.87 0.65
C ALA A 15 -20.57 -9.86 -0.25
N TYR A 16 -19.87 -8.89 0.35
CA TYR A 16 -19.08 -7.91 -0.40
C TYR A 16 -17.92 -8.55 -1.17
N ASP A 17 -17.09 -9.35 -0.51
CA ASP A 17 -15.94 -10.03 -1.12
C ASP A 17 -16.38 -10.90 -2.31
N SER A 18 -17.52 -11.60 -2.20
CA SER A 18 -18.07 -12.41 -3.29
C SER A 18 -18.49 -11.57 -4.50
N CYS A 19 -19.19 -10.44 -4.26
CA CYS A 19 -19.58 -9.52 -5.33
C CYS A 19 -18.36 -8.87 -5.98
N PHE A 20 -17.42 -8.39 -5.16
CA PHE A 20 -16.21 -7.73 -5.61
C PHE A 20 -15.34 -8.67 -6.44
N ASN A 21 -15.09 -9.90 -5.99
CA ASN A 21 -14.26 -10.84 -6.73
C ASN A 21 -14.83 -11.15 -8.13
N ALA A 22 -16.15 -11.38 -8.22
CA ALA A 22 -16.82 -11.59 -9.50
C ALA A 22 -16.75 -10.37 -10.43
N TRP A 23 -16.85 -9.15 -9.89
CA TRP A 23 -16.63 -7.92 -10.65
C TRP A 23 -15.16 -7.75 -11.07
N PHE A 24 -14.23 -8.07 -10.16
CA PHE A 24 -12.80 -7.82 -10.28
C PHE A 24 -12.14 -8.68 -11.36
N GLU A 25 -12.56 -9.94 -11.51
CA GLU A 25 -12.10 -10.79 -12.63
C GLU A 25 -12.32 -10.11 -13.99
N GLY A 26 -13.48 -9.50 -14.20
CA GLY A 26 -13.78 -8.75 -15.43
C GLY A 26 -13.09 -7.38 -15.52
N TYR A 27 -12.60 -6.83 -14.40
CA TYR A 27 -11.77 -5.62 -14.38
C TYR A 27 -10.32 -5.92 -14.79
N LEU A 28 -9.81 -7.13 -14.51
CA LEU A 28 -8.44 -7.54 -14.81
C LEU A 28 -8.19 -7.96 -16.28
N GLN A 29 -9.22 -8.39 -17.01
CA GLN A 29 -9.09 -8.88 -18.40
C GLN A 29 -8.28 -7.98 -19.36
N PRO A 30 -8.42 -6.63 -19.35
CA PRO A 30 -7.65 -5.75 -20.24
C PRO A 30 -6.16 -5.71 -19.93
N ILE A 31 -5.77 -6.08 -18.71
CA ILE A 31 -4.37 -6.11 -18.27
C ILE A 31 -3.78 -7.52 -18.47
N ALA A 32 -4.58 -8.56 -18.26
CA ALA A 32 -4.15 -9.95 -18.36
C ALA A 32 -3.98 -10.45 -19.81
N SER A 33 -4.73 -9.88 -20.78
CA SER A 33 -4.79 -10.41 -22.15
C SER A 33 -3.91 -9.68 -23.17
N SER A 34 -3.24 -8.59 -22.81
CA SER A 34 -2.56 -7.72 -23.79
C SER A 34 -1.23 -7.19 -23.31
N GLY A 35 -0.18 -7.99 -23.51
CA GLY A 35 1.21 -7.51 -23.56
C GLY A 35 1.54 -6.69 -24.81
N GLN A 36 0.56 -6.28 -25.62
CA GLN A 36 0.73 -5.55 -26.88
C GLN A 36 -0.44 -4.57 -27.13
N GLY A 37 -0.11 -3.32 -27.45
CA GLY A 37 -0.93 -2.47 -28.34
C GLY A 37 -1.62 -1.24 -27.73
N PRO A 38 -1.74 -0.13 -28.49
CA PRO A 38 -2.10 1.18 -27.98
C PRO A 38 -3.62 1.32 -27.87
N PHE A 39 -4.20 0.92 -26.74
CA PHE A 39 -5.48 1.51 -26.37
C PHE A 39 -5.25 2.99 -26.09
N SER A 40 -5.98 3.84 -26.83
CA SER A 40 -6.02 5.27 -26.57
C SER A 40 -6.30 5.49 -25.08
N MET A 41 -5.67 6.50 -24.48
CA MET A 41 -5.93 6.84 -23.08
C MET A 41 -7.44 7.07 -22.85
N GLU A 42 -8.13 7.57 -23.88
CA GLU A 42 -9.56 7.78 -23.91
C GLU A 42 -10.37 6.48 -23.78
N GLU A 43 -10.04 5.43 -24.55
CA GLU A 43 -10.69 4.11 -24.41
C GLU A 43 -10.48 3.51 -23.03
N LYS A 44 -9.25 3.61 -22.49
CA LYS A 44 -8.96 3.11 -21.13
C LYS A 44 -9.78 3.84 -20.08
N LEU A 45 -9.92 5.17 -20.22
CA LEU A 45 -10.73 5.97 -19.31
C LEU A 45 -12.22 5.64 -19.41
N ALA A 46 -12.74 5.49 -20.63
CA ALA A 46 -14.13 5.10 -20.87
C ALA A 46 -14.43 3.72 -20.28
N GLN A 47 -13.51 2.77 -20.47
CA GLN A 47 -13.62 1.44 -19.89
C GLN A 47 -13.55 1.45 -18.36
N ASN A 48 -12.62 2.19 -17.76
CA ASN A 48 -12.54 2.34 -16.31
C ASN A 48 -13.82 2.94 -15.73
N ARG A 49 -14.39 3.95 -16.42
CA ARG A 49 -15.68 4.53 -16.03
C ARG A 49 -16.80 3.51 -16.10
N ALA A 50 -16.94 2.80 -17.22
CA ALA A 50 -17.98 1.79 -17.38
C ALA A 50 -17.87 0.69 -16.32
N LYS A 51 -16.65 0.25 -15.98
CA LYS A 51 -16.43 -0.70 -14.89
C LYS A 51 -16.77 -0.12 -13.52
N ALA A 52 -16.52 1.15 -13.27
CA ALA A 52 -16.91 1.82 -12.03
C ALA A 52 -18.44 1.94 -11.89
N GLU A 53 -19.15 2.27 -12.96
CA GLU A 53 -20.63 2.33 -12.97
C GLU A 53 -21.23 0.94 -12.71
N ASP A 54 -20.68 -0.08 -13.35
CA ASP A 54 -21.07 -1.48 -13.18
C ASP A 54 -20.74 -2.02 -11.77
N TYR A 55 -19.63 -1.57 -11.15
CA TYR A 55 -19.35 -1.84 -9.74
C TYR A 55 -20.42 -1.23 -8.83
N GLU A 56 -20.76 0.05 -9.05
CA GLU A 56 -21.73 0.73 -8.19
C GLU A 56 -23.12 0.11 -8.31
N ALA A 57 -23.53 -0.25 -9.53
CA ALA A 57 -24.82 -0.91 -9.78
C ALA A 57 -24.94 -2.27 -9.08
N ARG A 58 -23.86 -3.06 -9.06
CA ARG A 58 -23.87 -4.44 -8.55
C ARG A 58 -23.47 -4.56 -7.09
N CYS A 59 -22.38 -3.91 -6.70
CA CYS A 59 -21.75 -4.06 -5.39
C CYS A 59 -21.87 -2.81 -4.51
N GLY A 60 -22.30 -1.66 -5.04
CA GLY A 60 -22.31 -0.37 -4.31
C GLY A 60 -23.10 -0.41 -3.00
N LYS A 61 -24.34 -0.95 -3.02
CA LYS A 61 -25.16 -1.09 -1.80
C LYS A 61 -24.55 -2.06 -0.77
N ILE A 62 -23.97 -3.17 -1.25
CA ILE A 62 -23.34 -4.17 -0.39
C ILE A 62 -22.10 -3.56 0.28
N TRP A 63 -21.28 -2.87 -0.50
CA TRP A 63 -20.11 -2.13 -0.02
C TRP A 63 -20.49 -1.10 1.05
N GLN A 64 -21.52 -0.29 0.82
CA GLN A 64 -21.96 0.72 1.79
C GLN A 64 -22.36 0.07 3.13
N SER A 65 -23.11 -1.03 3.09
CA SER A 65 -23.51 -1.74 4.31
C SER A 65 -22.31 -2.28 5.10
N TYR A 66 -21.36 -2.92 4.42
CA TYR A 66 -20.13 -3.43 5.03
C TYR A 66 -19.25 -2.29 5.57
N ARG A 67 -19.04 -1.24 4.77
CA ARG A 67 -18.24 -0.06 5.13
C ARG A 67 -18.77 0.61 6.38
N THR A 68 -20.08 0.83 6.50
CA THR A 68 -20.68 1.44 7.69
C THR A 68 -20.43 0.60 8.94
N CYS A 69 -20.56 -0.73 8.83
CA CYS A 69 -20.28 -1.65 9.94
C CYS A 69 -18.80 -1.55 10.39
N VAL A 70 -17.86 -1.64 9.44
CA VAL A 70 -16.43 -1.56 9.74
C VAL A 70 -16.03 -0.19 10.28
N GLN A 71 -16.56 0.90 9.73
CA GLN A 71 -16.27 2.25 10.22
C GLN A 71 -16.73 2.42 11.68
N LYS A 72 -17.85 1.83 12.07
CA LYS A 72 -18.28 1.81 13.47
C LYS A 72 -17.30 1.02 14.35
N ALA A 73 -16.88 -0.15 13.91
CA ALA A 73 -15.90 -0.97 14.63
C ALA A 73 -14.54 -0.25 14.79
N VAL A 74 -14.03 0.35 13.72
CA VAL A 74 -12.77 1.13 13.72
C VAL A 74 -12.81 2.31 14.68
N LYS A 75 -13.95 3.01 14.75
CA LYS A 75 -14.16 4.09 15.73
C LYS A 75 -14.18 3.55 17.16
N GLY A 76 -14.89 2.45 17.40
CA GLY A 76 -14.96 1.80 18.71
C GLY A 76 -13.62 1.27 19.23
N SER A 77 -12.73 0.84 18.34
CA SER A 77 -11.39 0.34 18.69
C SER A 77 -10.33 1.44 18.87
N GLY A 78 -10.66 2.72 18.66
CA GLY A 78 -9.70 3.83 18.81
C GLY A 78 -8.62 3.92 17.71
N LEU A 79 -8.73 3.14 16.63
CA LEU A 79 -7.74 3.06 15.54
C LEU A 79 -7.85 4.22 14.53
N THR A 80 -8.90 5.04 14.63
CA THR A 80 -9.27 6.02 13.60
C THR A 80 -8.14 7.01 13.27
N LYS A 81 -7.42 7.50 14.30
CA LYS A 81 -6.32 8.47 14.10
C LYS A 81 -5.15 7.86 13.30
N MET A 82 -4.69 6.68 13.71
CA MET A 82 -3.56 6.00 13.07
C MET A 82 -3.88 5.57 11.63
N ILE A 83 -5.09 5.07 11.38
CA ILE A 83 -5.50 4.69 10.02
C ILE A 83 -5.55 5.90 9.10
N ARG A 84 -6.05 7.05 9.57
CA ARG A 84 -6.08 8.28 8.78
C ARG A 84 -4.67 8.76 8.44
N GLU A 85 -3.78 8.80 9.43
CA GLU A 85 -2.38 9.18 9.24
C GLU A 85 -1.73 8.27 8.19
N ALA A 86 -1.89 6.96 8.30
CA ALA A 86 -1.33 6.01 7.33
C ALA A 86 -1.92 6.17 5.90
N GLN A 87 -3.17 6.59 5.77
CA GLN A 87 -3.79 6.86 4.46
C GLN A 87 -3.25 8.14 3.80
N GLU A 88 -2.81 9.12 4.60
CA GLU A 88 -2.27 10.41 4.14
C GLU A 88 -0.81 10.32 3.68
N GLU A 89 -0.07 9.25 4.01
CA GLU A 89 1.36 9.12 3.71
C GLU A 89 1.69 8.82 2.23
N HIS A 90 0.71 8.44 1.39
CA HIS A 90 0.86 8.20 -0.05
C HIS A 90 2.21 7.57 -0.47
N PRO A 91 2.56 6.36 0.02
CA PRO A 91 3.93 5.83 -0.04
C PRO A 91 4.49 5.61 -1.46
N LEU A 92 3.66 5.66 -2.51
CA LEU A 92 4.07 5.52 -3.91
C LEU A 92 4.28 6.87 -4.62
N ALA A 93 3.97 7.99 -3.97
CA ALA A 93 4.19 9.34 -4.53
C ALA A 93 5.67 9.75 -4.49
N THR A 94 6.42 9.19 -3.54
CA THR A 94 7.86 9.44 -3.38
C THR A 94 8.63 8.18 -3.77
N PRO A 95 9.60 8.24 -4.70
CA PRO A 95 10.40 7.07 -5.05
C PRO A 95 11.23 6.60 -3.84
N PRO A 96 11.42 5.28 -3.65
CA PRO A 96 12.23 4.75 -2.56
C PRO A 96 13.68 5.26 -2.72
N GLY A 97 14.07 6.21 -1.87
CA GLY A 97 15.39 6.86 -1.92
C GLY A 97 15.39 8.37 -1.71
N SER A 98 14.23 9.04 -1.71
CA SER A 98 14.18 10.48 -1.35
C SER A 98 14.09 10.65 0.18
N PRO A 99 15.06 11.34 0.81
CA PRO A 99 14.98 11.64 2.25
C PRO A 99 13.93 12.73 2.45
N THR A 100 12.76 12.39 2.95
CA THR A 100 11.79 13.39 3.43
C THR A 100 11.16 12.88 4.71
N GLY A 101 11.62 13.45 5.82
CA GLY A 101 11.21 13.08 7.17
C GLY A 101 12.32 13.41 8.17
N SER A 102 12.43 14.68 8.52
CA SER A 102 13.31 15.26 9.52
C SER A 102 13.36 14.42 10.80
N GLN A 103 14.39 13.59 10.95
CA GLN A 103 14.88 13.23 12.26
C GLN A 103 15.73 14.40 12.75
N THR A 104 15.12 15.28 13.55
CA THR A 104 15.86 16.04 14.56
C THR A 104 16.34 15.03 15.60
N SER A 105 17.32 14.22 15.22
CA SER A 105 18.17 13.48 16.13
C SER A 105 19.38 14.37 16.32
N SER A 106 19.34 15.13 17.40
CA SER A 106 20.45 15.89 17.96
C SER A 106 21.71 15.03 17.88
N SER A 107 22.54 15.27 16.86
CA SER A 107 23.83 14.63 16.71
C SER A 107 24.76 15.37 17.65
N THR A 108 24.79 14.95 18.91
CA THR A 108 25.90 15.26 19.81
C THR A 108 27.11 14.54 19.22
N SER A 109 27.88 15.27 18.43
CA SER A 109 29.17 14.85 17.89
C SER A 109 30.14 14.62 19.04
N SER A 110 30.27 13.36 19.46
CA SER A 110 31.36 12.91 20.31
C SER A 110 32.43 12.31 19.42
N SER A 111 33.47 13.12 19.18
CA SER A 111 34.73 12.72 18.58
C SER A 111 35.29 11.48 19.28
N PHE A 112 35.51 10.40 18.54
CA PHE A 112 36.43 9.36 18.96
C PHE A 112 37.68 9.47 18.10
N SER A 113 38.69 10.10 18.69
CA SER A 113 40.08 10.01 18.25
C SER A 113 40.66 8.75 18.86
N SER A 114 41.28 7.89 18.06
CA SER A 114 42.18 6.85 18.57
C SER A 114 43.31 6.64 17.59
N SER A 115 44.35 7.45 17.79
CA SER A 115 45.70 7.20 17.32
C SER A 115 46.27 6.00 18.08
N SER A 116 46.93 5.07 17.39
CA SER A 116 48.02 4.26 17.95
C SER A 116 48.87 3.66 16.84
N SER A 117 50.07 4.23 16.73
CA SER A 117 51.20 3.79 15.92
C SER A 117 51.79 2.47 16.42
N SER A 118 52.35 1.65 15.52
CA SER A 118 53.79 1.28 15.50
C SER A 118 54.07 -0.04 14.77
N SER A 119 54.68 0.11 13.59
CA SER A 119 55.93 -0.50 13.11
C SER A 119 56.26 -1.99 13.25
N SER A 120 56.78 -2.48 12.10
CA SER A 120 57.88 -3.45 11.88
C SER A 120 57.42 -4.82 11.35
N SER A 121 57.99 -5.49 10.34
CA SER A 121 59.02 -5.21 9.32
C SER A 121 59.07 -6.47 8.40
N ILE A 122 59.70 -6.37 7.22
CA ILE A 122 60.53 -7.39 6.50
C ILE A 122 59.88 -8.71 5.97
N LEU A 123 60.16 -9.34 4.82
CA LEU A 123 61.16 -9.38 3.71
C LEU A 123 60.50 -10.27 2.58
N THR A 124 60.55 -9.97 1.27
CA THR A 124 61.51 -10.39 0.20
C THR A 124 60.91 -11.26 -0.91
N SER A 125 61.22 -10.86 -2.16
CA SER A 125 61.62 -11.66 -3.34
C SER A 125 60.71 -12.75 -3.90
N SER A 126 60.75 -13.12 -5.18
CA SER A 126 61.25 -12.61 -6.46
C SER A 126 61.06 -13.80 -7.42
N SER A 127 60.48 -13.57 -8.60
CA SER A 127 60.93 -14.08 -9.92
C SER A 127 59.81 -13.86 -10.93
#